data_AF-A0AAW5MUL3-F1
#
_entry.id   AF-A0AAW5MUL3-F1
#
_cell.length_a   1.000
_cell.length_b   1.000
_cell.length_c   1.000
_cell.angle_alpha   90.00
_cell.angle_beta   90.00
_cell.angle_gamma   90.00
#
_symmetry.space_group_name_H-M   'P 1'
#
loop_
_entity.id
_entity.type
_entity.pdbx_description
1 polymer ?
#
loop_
_entity_poly.entity_id
_entity_poly.type
_entity_poly.pdbx_seq_one_letter_code
_entity_poly.pdbx_strand_id
1 'polypeptide(L)' 'SNKRSIELNTKTAEGKEVMEKLIREADILVENFHPGAIDHMGFTWEHIQEINPRLIFGSIKGFDECSPYVNVKAYENVAQ' A
#
# COMPACT_ATOMS: atom_id res chain seq x y z
N SER A 1 15.60 12.56 -2.55
CA SER A 1 15.87 12.98 -3.94
C SER A 1 15.93 11.75 -4.84
N ASN A 2 15.70 11.84 -6.15
CA ASN A 2 15.54 10.72 -7.13
C ASN A 2 14.15 10.05 -7.18
N LYS A 3 13.08 10.79 -6.84
CA LYS A 3 11.69 10.32 -6.99
C LYS A 3 10.98 11.17 -8.05
N ARG A 4 10.11 10.55 -8.84
CA ARG A 4 9.10 11.25 -9.65
C ARG A 4 7.80 11.28 -8.85
N SER A 5 7.08 12.40 -8.88
CA SER A 5 5.84 12.59 -8.14
C SER A 5 4.66 12.68 -9.09
N ILE A 6 3.55 12.05 -8.73
CA ILE A 6 2.25 12.23 -9.35
C ILE A 6 1.21 12.40 -8.25
N GLU A 7 0.20 13.22 -8.49
CA GLU A 7 -0.98 13.26 -7.62
C GLU A 7 -2.00 12.26 -8.15
N LEU A 8 -2.57 11.45 -7.24
CA LEU A 8 -3.51 10.40 -7.60
C LEU A 8 -4.61 10.30 -6.55
N ASN A 9 -5.86 10.36 -6.99
CA ASN A 9 -7.02 10.15 -6.14
C ASN A 9 -7.61 8.76 -6.35
N THR A 10 -7.22 7.79 -5.51
CA THR A 10 -7.68 6.40 -5.59
C THR A 10 -9.15 6.19 -5.20
N LYS A 11 -9.88 7.26 -4.84
CA LYS A 11 -11.33 7.20 -4.58
C LYS A 11 -12.18 7.31 -5.85
N THR A 12 -11.62 7.79 -6.97
CA THR A 12 -12.33 7.87 -8.25
C THR A 12 -12.00 6.66 -9.12
N ALA A 13 -12.88 6.35 -10.08
CA ALA A 13 -12.68 5.23 -11.00
C ALA A 13 -11.41 5.42 -11.85
N GLU A 14 -11.19 6.64 -12.34
CA GLU A 14 -10.03 7.00 -13.16
C GLU A 14 -8.73 6.91 -12.36
N GLY A 15 -8.76 7.33 -11.08
CA GLY A 15 -7.59 7.21 -10.22
C GLY A 15 -7.25 5.76 -9.89
N LYS A 16 -8.26 4.89 -9.77
CA LYS A 16 -8.02 3.44 -9.65
C LYS A 16 -7.40 2.87 -10.92
N GLU A 17 -7.92 3.23 -12.10
CA GLU A 17 -7.37 2.77 -13.37
C GLU A 17 -5.89 3.16 -13.55
N VAL A 18 -5.52 4.39 -13.17
CA VAL A 18 -4.12 4.84 -13.19
C VAL A 18 -3.27 4.04 -12.19
N MET A 19 -3.77 3.77 -10.98
CA MET A 19 -3.07 2.93 -10.00
C MET A 19 -2.83 1.52 -10.56
N GLU A 20 -3.83 0.89 -11.17
CA GLU A 20 -3.72 -0.45 -11.76
C GLU A 20 -2.69 -0.48 -12.90
N LYS A 21 -2.63 0.56 -13.73
CA LYS A 21 -1.59 0.70 -14.77
C LYS A 21 -0.18 0.77 -14.16
N LEU A 22 -0.02 1.52 -13.08
CA LEU A 22 1.26 1.61 -12.37
C LEU A 22 1.65 0.28 -11.72
N ILE A 23 0.70 -0.42 -11.08
CA ILE A 23 0.92 -1.74 -10.48
C ILE A 23 1.34 -2.76 -11.54
N ARG A 24 0.71 -2.72 -12.73
CA ARG A 24 1.01 -3.64 -13.84
C ARG A 24 2.45 -3.57 -14.31
N GLU A 25 3.06 -2.38 -14.26
CA GLU A 25 4.44 -2.14 -14.72
C GLU A 25 5.48 -2.14 -13.60
N ALA A 26 5.05 -2.09 -12.33
CA ALA A 26 5.95 -2.02 -11.20
C ALA A 26 6.59 -3.39 -10.88
N ASP A 27 7.84 -3.36 -10.45
CA ASP A 27 8.47 -4.51 -9.80
C ASP A 27 8.16 -4.55 -8.29
N ILE A 28 8.06 -3.38 -7.66
CA ILE A 28 7.87 -3.23 -6.21
C ILE A 28 6.81 -2.17 -5.93
N LEU A 29 5.84 -2.50 -5.06
CA LEU A 29 4.92 -1.55 -4.44
C LEU A 29 5.22 -1.46 -2.95
N VAL A 30 5.43 -0.25 -2.44
CA VAL A 30 5.71 0.00 -1.01
C VAL A 30 4.63 0.89 -0.42
N GLU A 31 4.10 0.51 0.74
CA GLU A 31 3.16 1.31 1.50
C GLU A 31 3.42 1.29 3.01
N ASN A 32 3.01 2.37 3.68
CA ASN A 32 3.10 2.54 5.12
C ASN A 32 1.80 3.09 5.72
N PHE A 33 0.66 2.75 5.11
CA PHE A 33 -0.66 3.14 5.60
C PHE A 33 -1.06 2.35 6.85
N HIS A 34 -2.16 2.76 7.47
CA HIS A 34 -2.78 1.97 8.54
C HIS A 34 -3.16 0.56 8.02
N PRO A 35 -3.13 -0.49 8.87
CA PRO A 35 -3.61 -1.81 8.48
C PRO A 35 -4.98 -1.76 7.81
N GLY A 36 -5.15 -2.49 6.72
CA GLY A 36 -6.38 -2.55 5.91
C GLY A 36 -6.68 -1.31 5.04
N ALA A 37 -5.91 -0.23 5.13
CA ALA A 37 -6.20 0.99 4.38
C ALA A 37 -6.12 0.79 2.85
N ILE A 38 -5.13 0.03 2.38
CA ILE A 38 -4.96 -0.26 0.95
C ILE A 38 -6.07 -1.16 0.42
N ASP A 39 -6.54 -2.10 1.23
CA ASP A 39 -7.69 -2.95 0.92
C ASP A 39 -8.97 -2.12 0.80
N HIS A 40 -9.19 -1.17 1.73
CA HIS A 40 -10.30 -0.22 1.67
C HIS A 40 -10.23 0.71 0.45
N MET A 41 -9.03 0.95 -0.10
CA MET A 41 -8.86 1.66 -1.37
C MET A 41 -9.22 0.80 -2.60
N GLY A 42 -9.43 -0.51 -2.41
CA GLY A 42 -9.77 -1.47 -3.46
C GLY A 42 -8.57 -2.22 -4.04
N PHE A 43 -7.43 -2.21 -3.35
CA PHE A 43 -6.20 -2.86 -3.80
C PHE A 43 -5.78 -3.92 -2.78
N THR A 44 -6.61 -4.96 -2.65
CA THR A 44 -6.27 -6.12 -1.81
C THR A 44 -5.07 -6.86 -2.40
N TRP A 45 -4.40 -7.67 -1.57
CA TRP A 45 -3.28 -8.49 -2.04
C TRP A 45 -3.66 -9.39 -3.21
N GLU A 46 -4.86 -10.00 -3.15
CA GLU A 46 -5.37 -10.86 -4.22
C GLU A 46 -5.56 -10.07 -5.52
N HIS A 47 -6.19 -8.90 -5.46
CA HIS A 47 -6.39 -8.04 -6.64
C HIS A 47 -5.07 -7.57 -7.24
N ILE A 48 -4.10 -7.20 -6.39
CA ILE A 48 -2.77 -6.81 -6.82
C ILE A 48 -2.07 -7.97 -7.55
N GLN A 49 -2.17 -9.19 -7.02
CA GLN A 49 -1.59 -10.40 -7.62
C GLN A 49 -2.26 -10.79 -8.93
N GLU A 50 -3.56 -10.57 -9.08
CA GLU A 50 -4.28 -10.74 -10.35
C GLU A 50 -3.77 -9.77 -11.42
N ILE A 51 -3.47 -8.52 -11.04
CA ILE A 51 -2.94 -7.50 -11.96
C ILE A 51 -1.48 -7.82 -12.34
N ASN A 52 -0.65 -8.16 -11.35
CA ASN A 52 0.78 -8.39 -11.53
C ASN A 52 1.32 -9.47 -10.57
N PRO A 53 1.40 -10.74 -10.99
CA PRO A 53 1.87 -11.85 -10.14
C PRO A 53 3.38 -11.83 -9.87
N ARG A 54 4.14 -10.90 -10.47
CA ARG A 54 5.58 -10.73 -10.25
C ARG A 54 5.89 -9.66 -9.20
N LEU A 55 4.89 -8.88 -8.79
CA LEU A 55 5.07 -7.73 -7.92
C LEU A 55 5.54 -8.16 -6.53
N ILE A 56 6.55 -7.49 -6.01
CA ILE A 56 6.95 -7.57 -4.60
C ILE A 56 6.19 -6.49 -3.83
N PHE A 57 5.38 -6.89 -2.85
CA PHE A 57 4.62 -5.98 -2.01
C PHE A 57 5.31 -5.78 -0.65
N GLY A 58 5.75 -4.55 -0.39
CA GLY A 58 6.39 -4.15 0.86
C GLY A 58 5.45 -3.33 1.74
N SER A 59 5.07 -3.88 2.89
CA SER A 59 4.28 -3.17 3.89
C SER A 59 5.13 -2.81 5.11
N ILE A 60 5.10 -1.54 5.52
CA ILE A 60 5.78 -1.06 6.73
C ILE A 60 4.71 -0.75 7.77
N LYS A 61 4.69 -1.52 8.86
CA LYS A 61 3.76 -1.38 9.99
C LYS A 61 4.51 -1.16 11.29
N GLY A 62 3.85 -0.51 12.24
CA GLY A 62 4.38 -0.30 13.59
C GLY A 62 4.40 -1.55 14.45
N PHE A 63 3.35 -2.36 14.31
CA PHE A 63 3.20 -3.64 14.99
C PHE A 63 2.78 -4.70 13.97
N ASP A 64 3.14 -5.96 14.24
CA ASP A 64 2.68 -7.11 13.46
C ASP A 64 1.15 -7.26 13.52
N GLU A 65 0.58 -7.94 12.53
CA GLU A 65 -0.86 -8.19 12.42
C GLU A 65 -1.43 -8.99 13.60
N CYS A 66 -0.63 -9.84 14.23
CA CYS A 66 -1.01 -10.63 15.40
C CYS A 66 -0.85 -9.86 16.73
N SER A 67 -0.34 -8.63 16.70
CA SER A 67 -0.10 -7.84 17.91
C SER A 67 -1.41 -7.30 18.49
N PRO A 68 -1.57 -7.26 19.84
CA PRO A 68 -2.68 -6.54 20.47
C PRO A 68 -2.65 -5.03 20.17
N TYR A 69 -1.52 -4.52 19.68
CA TYR A 69 -1.32 -3.11 19.32
C TYR A 69 -1.42 -2.85 17.81
N VAL A 70 -1.91 -3.80 17.00
CA VAL A 70 -1.99 -3.68 15.54
C VAL A 70 -2.66 -2.38 15.06
N ASN A 71 -3.67 -1.89 15.80
CA ASN A 71 -4.40 -0.67 15.47
C ASN A 71 -3.81 0.61 16.12
N VAL A 72 -2.71 0.51 16.85
CA VAL A 72 -2.03 1.65 17.46
C VAL A 72 -1.12 2.32 16.44
N LYS A 73 -1.20 3.65 16.36
CA LYS A 73 -0.27 4.43 15.53
C LYS A 73 1.09 4.46 16.20
N ALA A 74 2.03 3.68 15.67
CA ALA A 74 3.42 3.73 16.10
C ALA A 74 4.16 4.79 15.27
N TYR A 75 4.38 5.95 15.89
CA TYR A 75 5.37 6.91 15.43
C TYR A 75 6.70 6.64 16.14
N GLU A 76 7.76 7.39 15.80
CA GLU A 76 9.12 7.21 16.34
C GLU A 76 9.17 6.91 17.85
N ASN A 77 8.55 7.76 18.67
CA ASN A 77 8.59 7.63 20.14
C ASN A 77 7.92 6.36 20.69
N VAL A 78 7.06 5.71 19.90
CA VAL A 78 6.37 4.46 20.28
C VAL A 78 7.17 3.24 19.81
N ALA A 79 7.99 3.40 18.76
CA ALA A 79 8.74 2.31 18.14
C ALA A 79 10.14 2.09 18.75
N GLN A 80 10.67 3.08 19.47
CA GLN A 80 11.97 3.00 20.17
C GLN A 80 11.97 2.06 21.38
#